data_AF-A0A7R9XZX9-F1
#
_entry.id   AF-A0A7R9XZX9-F1
#
_cell.length_a   1.000
_cell.length_b   1.000
_cell.length_c   1.000
_cell.angle_alpha   90.00
_cell.angle_beta   90.00
_cell.angle_gamma   90.00
#
_symmetry.space_group_name_H-M   'P 1'
#
loop_
_entity.id
_entity.type
_entity.pdbx_description
1 polymer ?
#
loop_
_entity_poly.entity_id
_entity_poly.type
_entity_poly.pdbx_seq_one_letter_code
_entity_poly.pdbx_strand_id
1 'polypeptide(L)'
;EEGVAAEAPAAMARRRDFLLEGLAGTLRVPATPVLNAQARKRGDSDAVFERIATLHKGRVMLAKLLPRLRSGCSAAASLVWAVMRHSPTLLKEGEKAAVAAAAAAGNEASANNSAAELAKETAVAMSNLSYAATSSAIEALASAAMAADAAGSLPSFAAASGPGAGMASLARAVLEQGSRLGILGADYDASPEWSDCFTTLFNILDAHLATLEKYHVAAKGGEKKLAASIAERAGAEKLELPRDLLRACVPHCTAEQRETIRVRIQSCQ
;
A
#
# COMPACT_ATOMS: atom_id res chain seq x y z
N GLU A 1 18.74 -46.27 -0.51
CA GLU A 1 17.49 -45.56 -0.17
C GLU A 1 17.27 -45.57 1.35
N GLU A 2 18.19 -44.98 2.11
CA GLU A 2 18.05 -44.81 3.56
C GLU A 2 18.52 -43.40 3.88
N GLY A 3 17.60 -42.54 4.35
CA GLY A 3 17.95 -41.14 4.61
C GLY A 3 16.76 -40.20 4.82
N VAL A 4 15.54 -40.63 4.52
CA VAL A 4 14.33 -39.90 4.94
C VAL A 4 13.94 -40.42 6.32
N ALA A 5 14.80 -40.18 7.31
CA ALA A 5 14.38 -40.27 8.70
C ALA A 5 13.22 -39.29 8.88
N ALA A 6 12.11 -39.76 9.46
CA ALA A 6 10.91 -38.97 9.70
C ALA A 6 11.26 -37.72 10.52
N GLU A 7 11.56 -36.62 9.83
CA GLU A 7 11.83 -35.34 10.45
C GLU A 7 10.57 -34.96 11.23
N ALA A 8 10.68 -34.82 12.55
CA ALA A 8 9.52 -34.53 13.39
C ALA A 8 8.80 -33.27 12.85
N PRO A 9 7.45 -33.19 12.88
CA PRO A 9 6.71 -32.06 12.30
C PRO A 9 7.21 -30.67 12.74
N ALA A 10 7.70 -30.56 13.98
CA ALA A 10 8.30 -29.34 14.51
C ALA A 10 9.66 -28.98 13.86
N ALA A 11 10.48 -29.96 13.50
CA ALA A 11 11.73 -29.73 12.78
C ALA A 11 11.47 -29.27 11.33
N MET A 12 10.50 -29.90 10.64
CA MET A 12 10.06 -29.45 9.31
C MET A 12 9.52 -28.01 9.34
N ALA A 13 8.72 -27.65 10.34
CA ALA A 13 8.20 -26.29 10.49
C ALA A 13 9.32 -25.26 10.71
N ARG A 14 10.29 -25.56 11.58
CA ARG A 14 11.47 -24.69 11.81
C ARG A 14 12.31 -24.54 10.55
N ARG A 15 12.54 -25.63 9.83
CA ARG A 15 13.30 -25.61 8.57
C ARG A 15 12.58 -24.78 7.50
N ARG A 16 11.26 -24.92 7.37
CA ARG A 16 10.44 -24.08 6.49
C ARG A 16 10.59 -22.60 6.83
N ASP A 17 10.42 -22.24 8.10
CA ASP A 17 10.52 -20.84 8.52
C ASP A 17 11.92 -20.28 8.23
N PHE A 18 12.97 -21.03 8.54
CA PHE A 18 14.35 -20.65 8.22
C PHE A 18 14.58 -20.42 6.73
N LEU A 19 14.05 -21.30 5.86
CA LEU A 19 14.18 -21.16 4.41
C LEU A 19 13.40 -19.95 3.87
N LEU A 20 12.20 -19.69 4.39
CA LEU A 20 11.37 -18.56 3.96
C LEU A 20 11.95 -17.22 4.42
N GLU A 21 12.44 -17.14 5.67
CA GLU A 21 13.15 -15.97 6.18
C GLU A 21 14.48 -15.76 5.45
N GLY A 22 15.21 -16.84 5.14
CA GLY A 22 16.40 -16.80 4.30
C GLY A 22 16.11 -16.25 2.91
N LEU A 23 15.03 -16.70 2.27
CA LEU A 23 14.58 -16.16 0.97
C LEU A 23 14.25 -14.67 1.07
N ALA A 24 13.54 -14.23 2.11
CA ALA A 24 13.29 -12.81 2.34
C ALA A 24 14.59 -12.02 2.53
N GLY A 25 15.58 -12.60 3.22
CA GLY A 25 16.91 -12.00 3.38
C GLY A 25 17.67 -11.78 2.06
N THR A 26 17.44 -12.61 1.03
CA THR A 26 18.06 -12.40 -0.30
C THR A 26 17.59 -11.14 -1.01
N LEU A 27 16.43 -10.58 -0.60
CA LEU A 27 15.89 -9.35 -1.15
C LEU A 27 16.63 -8.10 -0.64
N ARG A 28 17.53 -8.28 0.34
CA ARG A 28 18.38 -7.24 0.96
C ARG A 28 17.58 -6.03 1.44
N VAL A 29 16.34 -6.26 1.88
CA VAL A 29 15.53 -5.21 2.49
C VAL A 29 16.10 -4.87 3.86
N PRO A 30 16.21 -3.58 4.24
CA PRO A 30 16.64 -3.18 5.57
C PRO A 30 15.82 -3.87 6.66
N ALA A 31 16.50 -4.41 7.67
CA ALA A 31 15.86 -5.06 8.82
C ALA A 31 15.15 -4.06 9.73
N THR A 32 15.64 -2.81 9.76
CA THR A 32 14.94 -1.69 10.35
C THR A 32 14.58 -0.67 9.26
N PRO A 33 13.38 -0.10 9.34
CA PRO A 33 12.96 1.00 8.51
C PRO A 33 13.76 2.22 8.92
N VAL A 34 14.74 2.61 8.12
CA VAL A 34 15.62 3.72 8.49
C VAL A 34 15.55 4.81 7.42
N LEU A 35 14.69 5.78 7.67
CA LEU A 35 14.72 7.09 7.02
C LEU A 35 15.72 8.01 7.73
N ASN A 36 16.98 7.58 7.86
CA ASN A 36 18.04 8.49 8.27
C ASN A 36 19.26 8.42 7.35
N ALA A 37 19.94 9.56 7.22
CA ALA A 37 21.16 9.71 6.41
C ALA A 37 22.26 8.71 6.84
N GLN A 38 22.25 8.26 8.10
CA GLN A 38 23.13 7.22 8.62
C GLN A 38 22.93 5.87 7.93
N ALA A 39 21.69 5.38 7.76
CA ALA A 39 21.44 4.13 7.06
C ALA A 39 21.83 4.19 5.58
N ARG A 40 21.60 5.34 4.94
CA ARG A 40 22.07 5.59 3.58
C ARG A 40 23.60 5.56 3.49
N LYS A 41 24.30 6.07 4.51
CA LYS A 41 25.77 5.99 4.65
C LYS A 41 26.27 4.56 4.96
N ARG A 42 25.47 3.72 5.62
CA ARG A 42 25.77 2.29 5.84
C ARG A 42 25.59 1.43 4.58
N GLY A 43 25.00 1.99 3.52
CA GLY A 43 24.72 1.24 2.29
C GLY A 43 23.47 0.36 2.38
N ASP A 44 22.61 0.59 3.38
CA ASP A 44 21.31 -0.08 3.48
C ASP A 44 20.44 0.38 2.28
N SER A 45 20.18 -0.52 1.35
CA SER A 45 19.45 -0.24 0.10
C SER A 45 18.49 -1.38 -0.22
N ASP A 46 17.27 -1.02 -0.58
CA ASP A 46 16.23 -1.92 -1.07
C ASP A 46 16.21 -2.04 -2.61
N ALA A 47 17.30 -1.66 -3.30
CA ALA A 47 17.38 -1.69 -4.75
C ALA A 47 17.21 -3.11 -5.34
N VAL A 48 17.59 -4.16 -4.61
CA VAL A 48 17.35 -5.54 -5.03
C VAL A 48 15.86 -5.86 -5.01
N PHE A 49 15.16 -5.50 -3.92
CA PHE A 49 13.71 -5.61 -3.84
C PHE A 49 13.02 -4.83 -4.96
N GLU A 50 13.41 -3.57 -5.17
CA GLU A 50 12.86 -2.71 -6.22
C GLU A 50 12.98 -3.38 -7.60
N ARG A 51 14.18 -3.85 -7.97
CA ARG A 51 14.42 -4.54 -9.25
C ARG A 51 13.63 -5.84 -9.40
N ILE A 52 13.41 -6.58 -8.31
CA ILE A 52 12.59 -7.80 -8.33
C ILE A 52 11.11 -7.43 -8.50
N ALA A 53 10.67 -6.39 -7.81
CA ALA A 53 9.28 -5.94 -7.80
C ALA A 53 8.84 -5.32 -9.15
N THR A 54 9.77 -4.84 -9.99
CA THR A 54 9.44 -4.41 -11.37
C THR A 54 9.10 -5.59 -12.29
N LEU A 55 9.54 -6.81 -11.96
CA LEU A 55 9.27 -8.02 -12.73
C LEU A 55 7.94 -8.67 -12.30
N HIS A 56 7.11 -9.07 -13.27
CA HIS A 56 5.86 -9.80 -12.99
C HIS A 56 6.08 -11.05 -12.12
N LYS A 57 7.06 -11.90 -12.49
CA LYS A 57 7.40 -13.10 -11.71
C LYS A 57 7.88 -12.76 -10.29
N GLY A 58 8.59 -11.63 -10.12
CA GLY A 58 9.01 -11.15 -8.81
C GLY A 58 7.81 -10.78 -7.93
N ARG A 59 6.85 -10.02 -8.46
CA ARG A 59 5.61 -9.69 -7.73
C ARG A 59 4.80 -10.92 -7.36
N VAL A 60 4.64 -11.87 -8.29
CA VAL A 60 3.94 -13.15 -8.00
C VAL A 60 4.66 -13.96 -6.93
N MET A 61 6.00 -13.99 -6.96
CA MET A 61 6.79 -14.65 -5.92
C MET A 61 6.59 -13.98 -4.56
N LEU A 62 6.63 -12.65 -4.50
CA LEU A 62 6.45 -11.88 -3.27
C LEU A 62 5.03 -12.05 -2.70
N ALA A 63 4.00 -12.00 -3.54
CA ALA A 63 2.61 -12.23 -3.13
C ALA A 63 2.42 -13.63 -2.56
N LYS A 64 3.16 -14.62 -3.07
CA LYS A 64 3.18 -15.99 -2.53
C LYS A 64 4.03 -16.13 -1.27
N LEU A 65 5.12 -15.38 -1.15
CA LEU A 65 6.02 -15.45 -0.01
C LEU A 65 5.36 -14.87 1.25
N LEU A 66 4.72 -13.72 1.13
CA LEU A 66 4.20 -12.96 2.27
C LEU A 66 3.24 -13.75 3.19
N PRO A 67 2.18 -14.43 2.68
CA PRO A 67 1.28 -15.22 3.52
C PRO A 67 1.92 -16.50 4.07
N ARG A 68 3.09 -16.92 3.56
CA ARG A 68 3.81 -18.11 4.04
C ARG A 68 4.78 -17.77 5.18
N LEU A 69 5.14 -16.51 5.34
CA LEU A 69 5.97 -16.06 6.46
C LEU A 69 5.18 -16.15 7.76
N ARG A 70 5.90 -16.40 8.86
CA ARG A 70 5.30 -16.37 10.19
C ARG A 70 4.71 -14.97 10.44
N SER A 71 3.46 -14.92 10.87
CA SER A 71 2.77 -13.67 11.20
C SER A 71 3.59 -12.82 12.18
N GLY A 72 3.83 -11.56 11.83
CA GLY A 72 4.54 -10.62 12.70
C GLY A 72 6.06 -10.82 12.80
N CYS A 73 6.68 -11.71 12.02
CA CYS A 73 8.13 -11.85 12.01
C CYS A 73 8.82 -10.66 11.34
N SER A 74 10.11 -10.45 11.62
CA SER A 74 10.90 -9.35 11.06
C SER A 74 10.94 -9.38 9.53
N ALA A 75 11.04 -10.57 8.92
CA ALA A 75 11.01 -10.70 7.46
C ALA A 75 9.69 -10.20 6.84
N ALA A 76 8.54 -10.51 7.46
CA ALA A 76 7.24 -10.02 7.02
C ALA A 76 7.13 -8.50 7.20
N ALA A 77 7.61 -7.97 8.32
CA ALA A 77 7.64 -6.53 8.60
C ALA A 77 8.48 -5.77 7.56
N SER A 78 9.71 -6.23 7.27
CA SER A 78 10.59 -5.63 6.26
C SER A 78 9.96 -5.68 4.87
N LEU A 79 9.35 -6.80 4.49
CA LEU A 79 8.68 -6.93 3.18
C LEU A 79 7.48 -5.98 3.06
N VAL A 80 6.61 -5.93 4.07
CA VAL A 80 5.48 -5.00 4.08
C VAL A 80 5.96 -3.56 3.97
N TRP A 81 6.99 -3.19 4.74
CA TRP A 81 7.60 -1.87 4.67
C TRP A 81 8.13 -1.55 3.27
N ALA A 82 8.84 -2.48 2.63
CA ALA A 82 9.35 -2.28 1.27
C ALA A 82 8.23 -2.13 0.24
N VAL A 83 7.16 -2.93 0.33
CA VAL A 83 5.99 -2.77 -0.53
C VAL A 83 5.34 -1.40 -0.31
N MET A 84 5.15 -0.95 0.93
CA MET A 84 4.59 0.38 1.23
C MET A 84 5.44 1.49 0.62
N ARG A 85 6.76 1.42 0.78
CA ARG A 85 7.72 2.40 0.29
C ARG A 85 7.74 2.53 -1.23
N HIS A 86 7.52 1.43 -1.95
CA HIS A 86 7.51 1.40 -3.42
C HIS A 86 6.10 1.34 -4.02
N SER A 87 5.06 1.47 -3.19
CA SER A 87 3.69 1.19 -3.61
C SER A 87 3.20 2.01 -4.82
N PRO A 88 3.48 3.33 -4.95
CA PRO A 88 2.97 4.11 -6.09
C PRO A 88 3.57 3.65 -7.42
N THR A 89 4.88 3.42 -7.46
CA THR A 89 5.60 2.97 -8.66
C THR A 89 5.26 1.52 -8.98
N LEU A 90 5.30 0.64 -7.99
CA LEU A 90 4.98 -0.79 -8.10
C LEU A 90 3.59 -1.03 -8.68
N LEU A 91 2.59 -0.31 -8.18
CA LEU A 91 1.20 -0.47 -8.63
C LEU A 91 1.01 0.06 -10.06
N LYS A 92 1.58 1.21 -10.38
CA LYS A 92 1.54 1.78 -11.74
C LYS A 92 2.22 0.89 -12.78
N GLU A 93 3.43 0.44 -12.50
CA GLU A 93 4.17 -0.44 -13.39
C GLU A 93 3.51 -1.81 -13.52
N GLY A 94 2.91 -2.31 -12.43
CA GLY A 94 2.12 -3.53 -12.42
C GLY A 94 0.90 -3.47 -13.33
N GLU A 95 0.15 -2.37 -13.28
CA GLU A 95 -0.99 -2.12 -14.16
C GLU A 95 -0.53 -2.02 -15.62
N LYS A 96 0.51 -1.23 -15.90
CA LYS A 96 1.06 -1.10 -17.26
C LYS A 96 1.50 -2.46 -17.83
N ALA A 97 2.13 -3.31 -17.02
CA ALA A 97 2.53 -4.65 -17.43
C ALA A 97 1.32 -5.58 -17.65
N ALA A 98 0.27 -5.46 -16.83
CA ALA A 98 -0.96 -6.22 -17.00
C ALA A 98 -1.69 -5.84 -18.30
N VAL A 99 -1.85 -4.54 -18.57
CA VAL A 99 -2.45 -4.04 -19.81
C VAL A 99 -1.66 -4.51 -21.04
N ALA A 100 -0.33 -4.42 -21.00
CA ALA A 100 0.52 -4.90 -22.10
C ALA A 100 0.38 -6.42 -22.33
N ALA A 101 0.26 -7.21 -21.25
CA ALA A 101 0.04 -8.65 -21.34
C ALA A 101 -1.35 -8.99 -21.88
N ALA A 102 -2.40 -8.26 -21.48
CA ALA A 102 -3.76 -8.43 -22.00
C ALA A 102 -3.81 -8.14 -23.51
N ALA A 103 -3.17 -7.05 -23.95
CA ALA A 103 -3.06 -6.69 -25.36
C ALA A 103 -2.33 -7.77 -26.18
N ALA A 104 -1.25 -8.35 -25.65
CA ALA A 104 -0.52 -9.44 -26.30
C ALA A 104 -1.31 -10.76 -26.35
N ALA A 105 -2.16 -11.02 -25.36
CA ALA A 105 -2.97 -12.24 -25.27
C ALA A 105 -4.29 -12.17 -26.06
N GLY A 106 -4.64 -11.01 -26.64
CA GLY A 106 -5.89 -10.82 -27.37
C GLY A 106 -7.15 -11.02 -26.53
N ASN A 107 -7.03 -10.95 -25.20
CA ASN A 107 -8.13 -11.22 -24.28
C ASN A 107 -8.05 -10.24 -23.10
N GLU A 108 -9.03 -9.33 -23.00
CA GLU A 108 -9.12 -8.32 -21.94
C GLU A 108 -9.40 -8.92 -20.56
N ALA A 109 -9.83 -10.19 -20.50
CA ALA A 109 -10.42 -10.80 -19.30
C ALA A 109 -9.44 -11.46 -18.32
N SER A 110 -8.12 -11.51 -18.54
CA SER A 110 -7.26 -12.36 -17.68
C SER A 110 -5.77 -11.97 -17.55
N ALA A 111 -5.41 -10.70 -17.67
CA ALA A 111 -4.10 -10.30 -17.18
C ALA A 111 -4.15 -10.12 -15.66
N ASN A 112 -3.74 -11.14 -14.91
CA ASN A 112 -3.61 -11.04 -13.45
C ASN A 112 -2.67 -9.88 -13.10
N ASN A 113 -3.22 -8.82 -12.51
CA ASN A 113 -2.42 -7.72 -11.98
C ASN A 113 -1.68 -8.18 -10.72
N SER A 114 -0.50 -8.77 -10.93
CA SER A 114 0.43 -9.21 -9.89
C SER A 114 0.78 -8.13 -8.85
N ALA A 115 0.72 -6.84 -9.20
CA ALA A 115 0.98 -5.77 -8.24
C ALA A 115 -0.21 -5.53 -7.31
N ALA A 116 -1.44 -5.58 -7.85
CA ALA A 116 -2.65 -5.53 -7.06
C ALA A 116 -2.75 -6.74 -6.10
N GLU A 117 -2.36 -7.94 -6.57
CA GLU A 117 -2.29 -9.14 -5.73
C GLU A 117 -1.27 -8.98 -4.60
N LEU A 118 -0.06 -8.48 -4.89
CA LEU A 118 0.96 -8.22 -3.88
C LEU A 118 0.48 -7.17 -2.86
N ALA A 119 -0.17 -6.08 -3.30
CA ALA A 119 -0.73 -5.08 -2.40
C ALA A 119 -1.83 -5.65 -1.50
N LYS A 120 -2.69 -6.54 -2.04
CA LYS A 120 -3.71 -7.24 -1.26
C LYS A 120 -3.09 -8.12 -0.18
N GLU A 121 -2.12 -8.97 -0.52
CA GLU A 121 -1.43 -9.82 0.45
C GLU A 121 -0.69 -8.97 1.50
N THR A 122 -0.16 -7.82 1.10
CA THR A 122 0.48 -6.85 1.99
C THR A 122 -0.50 -6.24 2.98
N ALA A 123 -1.70 -5.86 2.53
CA ALA A 123 -2.78 -5.40 3.39
C ALA A 123 -3.20 -6.48 4.40
N VAL A 124 -3.24 -7.76 4.01
CA VAL A 124 -3.51 -8.87 4.93
C VAL A 124 -2.39 -9.03 5.97
N ALA A 125 -1.13 -9.02 5.53
CA ALA A 125 0.03 -9.17 6.41
C ALA A 125 0.14 -8.02 7.43
N MET A 126 -0.27 -6.80 7.05
CA MET A 126 -0.30 -5.61 7.92
C MET A 126 -1.05 -5.87 9.22
N SER A 127 -2.15 -6.62 9.18
CA SER A 127 -3.01 -6.89 10.34
C SER A 127 -2.32 -7.66 11.49
N ASN A 128 -1.13 -8.20 11.26
CA ASN A 128 -0.37 -8.99 12.23
C ASN A 128 0.97 -8.35 12.62
N LEU A 129 1.25 -7.13 12.17
CA LEU A 129 2.48 -6.43 12.49
C LEU A 129 2.45 -5.82 13.89
N SER A 130 3.64 -5.71 14.50
CA SER A 130 3.83 -5.03 15.79
C SER A 130 3.67 -3.51 15.66
N TYR A 131 3.61 -2.82 16.80
CA TYR A 131 3.58 -1.36 16.86
C TYR A 131 4.69 -0.72 16.02
N ALA A 132 5.95 -1.09 16.27
CA ALA A 132 7.10 -0.51 15.58
C ALA A 132 7.04 -0.75 14.07
N ALA A 133 6.68 -1.97 13.65
CA ALA A 133 6.56 -2.29 12.23
C ALA A 133 5.41 -1.53 11.55
N THR A 134 4.29 -1.33 12.25
CA THR A 134 3.12 -0.59 11.74
C THR A 134 3.43 0.90 11.60
N SER A 135 4.05 1.51 12.63
CA SER A 135 4.49 2.92 12.61
C SER A 135 5.43 3.19 11.43
N SER A 136 6.39 2.31 11.20
CA SER A 136 7.30 2.51 10.08
C SER A 136 6.68 2.22 8.71
N ALA A 137 5.69 1.35 8.64
CA ALA A 137 4.98 1.10 7.40
C ALA A 137 4.11 2.30 6.98
N ILE A 138 3.50 3.02 7.94
CA ILE A 138 2.79 4.27 7.62
C ILE A 138 3.77 5.35 7.16
N GLU A 139 4.94 5.46 7.79
CA GLU A 139 5.98 6.42 7.41
C GLU A 139 6.47 6.17 5.98
N ALA A 140 6.69 4.89 5.63
CA ALA A 140 7.03 4.49 4.27
C ALA A 140 5.94 4.83 3.27
N LEU A 141 4.67 4.53 3.58
CA LEU A 141 3.55 4.81 2.70
C LEU A 141 3.34 6.32 2.51
N ALA A 142 3.40 7.10 3.59
CA ALA A 142 3.27 8.56 3.56
C ALA A 142 4.39 9.21 2.76
N SER A 143 5.65 8.79 2.99
CA SER A 143 6.80 9.27 2.23
C SER A 143 6.70 8.94 0.74
N ALA A 144 6.27 7.71 0.41
CA ALA A 144 6.08 7.29 -0.97
C ALA A 144 4.96 8.08 -1.65
N ALA A 145 3.82 8.26 -0.95
CA ALA A 145 2.70 9.02 -1.45
C ALA A 145 3.07 10.49 -1.70
N MET A 146 3.76 11.15 -0.77
CA MET A 146 4.27 12.52 -0.95
C MET A 146 5.22 12.64 -2.14
N ALA A 147 6.19 11.73 -2.26
CA ALA A 147 7.15 11.77 -3.35
C ALA A 147 6.46 11.59 -4.71
N ALA A 148 5.49 10.68 -4.79
CA ALA A 148 4.72 10.45 -5.99
C ALA A 148 3.78 11.63 -6.33
N ASP A 149 3.16 12.24 -5.32
CA ASP A 149 2.28 13.41 -5.47
C ASP A 149 3.05 14.64 -5.95
N ALA A 150 4.21 14.93 -5.34
CA ALA A 150 5.11 16.00 -5.78
C ALA A 150 5.59 15.80 -7.24
N ALA A 151 5.71 14.56 -7.69
CA ALA A 151 6.04 14.21 -9.08
C ALA A 151 4.82 14.23 -10.03
N GLY A 152 3.62 14.60 -9.56
CA GLY A 152 2.38 14.57 -10.35
C GLY A 152 1.98 13.15 -10.78
N SER A 153 2.43 12.15 -10.03
CA SER A 153 2.42 10.74 -10.42
C SER A 153 1.73 9.85 -9.38
N LEU A 154 0.99 10.40 -8.43
CA LEU A 154 0.21 9.59 -7.50
C LEU A 154 -1.14 9.20 -8.14
N PRO A 155 -1.50 7.91 -8.23
CA PRO A 155 -2.86 7.52 -8.59
C PRO A 155 -3.86 7.98 -7.51
N SER A 156 -5.06 8.40 -7.92
CA SER A 156 -6.06 8.86 -6.95
C SER A 156 -6.54 7.73 -6.03
N PHE A 157 -6.62 8.02 -4.73
CA PHE A 157 -7.24 7.12 -3.73
C PHE A 157 -8.74 6.90 -3.99
N ALA A 158 -9.38 7.76 -4.78
CA ALA A 158 -10.77 7.63 -5.19
C ALA A 158 -10.94 6.77 -6.45
N ALA A 159 -9.88 6.19 -7.02
CA ALA A 159 -10.01 5.28 -8.16
C ALA A 159 -10.83 4.03 -7.77
N ALA A 160 -11.81 3.67 -8.59
CA ALA A 160 -12.64 2.48 -8.36
C ALA A 160 -11.86 1.16 -8.55
N SER A 161 -10.80 1.18 -9.36
CA SER A 161 -9.96 0.04 -9.70
C SER A 161 -8.51 0.47 -9.96
N GLY A 162 -7.64 -0.50 -10.25
CA GLY A 162 -6.26 -0.25 -10.65
C GLY A 162 -5.36 0.27 -9.51
N PRO A 163 -4.29 1.01 -9.85
CA PRO A 163 -3.28 1.44 -8.89
C PRO A 163 -3.82 2.25 -7.72
N GLY A 164 -4.79 3.14 -7.96
CA GLY A 164 -5.38 3.98 -6.92
C GLY A 164 -6.18 3.17 -5.88
N ALA A 165 -6.94 2.16 -6.32
CA ALA A 165 -7.63 1.25 -5.42
C ALA A 165 -6.65 0.42 -4.57
N GLY A 166 -5.54 -0.02 -5.16
CA GLY A 166 -4.45 -0.70 -4.43
C GLY A 166 -3.83 0.19 -3.35
N MET A 167 -3.53 1.44 -3.69
CA MET A 167 -3.03 2.45 -2.75
C MET A 167 -4.02 2.70 -1.61
N ALA A 168 -5.31 2.83 -1.92
CA ALA A 168 -6.36 3.02 -0.92
C ALA A 168 -6.49 1.80 0.02
N SER A 169 -6.33 0.58 -0.51
CA SER A 169 -6.33 -0.65 0.29
C SER A 169 -5.15 -0.72 1.26
N LEU A 170 -3.96 -0.30 0.83
CA LEU A 170 -2.76 -0.26 1.68
C LEU A 170 -2.91 0.79 2.78
N ALA A 171 -3.38 1.99 2.44
CA ALA A 171 -3.66 3.06 3.38
C ALA A 171 -4.72 2.64 4.41
N ARG A 172 -5.79 1.98 3.97
CA ARG A 172 -6.82 1.43 4.86
C ARG A 172 -6.21 0.43 5.84
N ALA A 173 -5.44 -0.54 5.36
CA ALA A 173 -4.90 -1.61 6.19
C ALA A 173 -3.97 -1.09 7.29
N VAL A 174 -3.13 -0.10 6.98
CA VAL A 174 -2.22 0.49 7.98
C VAL A 174 -2.98 1.33 9.02
N LEU A 175 -4.03 2.05 8.60
CA LEU A 175 -4.87 2.83 9.52
C LEU A 175 -5.69 1.93 10.44
N GLU A 176 -6.28 0.86 9.92
CA GLU A 176 -7.02 -0.13 10.73
C GLU A 176 -6.08 -0.81 11.74
N GLN A 177 -4.87 -1.17 11.33
CA GLN A 177 -3.88 -1.75 12.25
C GLN A 177 -3.41 -0.73 13.29
N GLY A 178 -3.20 0.53 12.89
CA GLY A 178 -2.86 1.62 13.80
C GLY A 178 -3.92 1.82 14.88
N SER A 179 -5.20 1.80 14.50
CA SER A 179 -6.31 1.85 15.46
C SER A 179 -6.32 0.64 16.41
N ARG A 180 -6.10 -0.58 15.89
CA ARG A 180 -6.09 -1.81 16.71
C ARG A 180 -4.96 -1.82 17.74
N LEU A 181 -3.81 -1.27 17.39
CA LEU A 181 -2.65 -1.21 18.28
C LEU A 181 -2.68 -0.01 19.23
N GLY A 182 -3.72 0.83 19.16
CA GLY A 182 -3.81 2.03 19.99
C GLY A 182 -2.69 3.03 19.70
N ILE A 183 -2.16 3.05 18.46
CA ILE A 183 -1.19 4.07 18.02
C ILE A 183 -1.82 5.47 18.09
N LEU A 184 -3.16 5.52 18.18
CA LEU A 184 -3.91 6.67 18.69
C LEU A 184 -4.76 6.29 19.90
N GLY A 185 -4.43 6.92 21.03
CA GLY A 185 -5.38 7.33 22.05
C GLY A 185 -5.70 8.82 21.88
N ALA A 186 -6.60 9.38 22.68
CA ALA A 186 -7.08 10.76 22.58
C ALA A 186 -6.00 11.87 22.70
N ASP A 187 -4.75 11.51 23.00
CA ASP A 187 -3.63 12.42 23.15
C ASP A 187 -2.63 12.20 22.00
N TYR A 188 -2.68 13.09 21.01
CA TYR A 188 -1.72 13.19 19.89
C TYR A 188 -0.25 13.29 20.37
N ASP A 189 -0.04 13.63 21.64
CA ASP A 189 1.28 13.76 22.28
C ASP A 189 2.03 12.43 22.43
N ALA A 190 1.35 11.27 22.32
CA ALA A 190 1.97 9.96 22.52
C ALA A 190 2.79 9.46 21.30
N SER A 191 2.52 9.96 20.08
CA SER A 191 3.30 9.62 18.87
C SER A 191 3.24 10.76 17.83
N PRO A 192 4.07 11.80 17.97
CA PRO A 192 4.11 12.90 17.02
C PRO A 192 4.47 12.43 15.59
N GLU A 193 5.32 11.41 15.45
CA GLU A 193 5.71 10.87 14.14
C GLU A 193 4.52 10.26 13.38
N TRP A 194 3.61 9.57 14.09
CA TRP A 194 2.38 9.04 13.51
C TRP A 194 1.46 10.16 13.04
N SER A 195 1.31 11.20 13.86
CA SER A 195 0.49 12.37 13.56
C SER A 195 0.92 13.07 12.27
N ASP A 196 2.22 13.28 12.10
CA ASP A 196 2.77 13.92 10.91
C ASP A 196 2.53 13.06 9.66
N CYS A 197 2.81 11.77 9.75
CA CYS A 197 2.57 10.82 8.65
C CYS A 197 1.09 10.76 8.27
N PHE A 198 0.21 10.72 9.26
CA PHE A 198 -1.24 10.73 9.04
C PHE A 198 -1.71 12.04 8.40
N THR A 199 -1.25 13.18 8.92
CA THR A 199 -1.63 14.50 8.40
C THR A 199 -1.24 14.65 6.94
N THR A 200 -0.03 14.20 6.59
CA THR A 200 0.42 14.10 5.21
C THR A 200 -0.53 13.26 4.34
N LEU A 201 -0.84 12.04 4.77
CA LEU A 201 -1.73 11.14 4.02
C LEU A 201 -3.15 11.72 3.90
N PHE A 202 -3.64 12.37 4.96
CA PHE A 202 -4.94 13.03 4.97
C PHE A 202 -5.00 14.16 3.96
N ASN A 203 -3.98 15.01 3.88
CA ASN A 203 -3.96 16.13 2.93
C ASN A 203 -4.01 15.64 1.48
N ILE A 204 -3.30 14.56 1.16
CA ILE A 204 -3.36 13.90 -0.15
C ILE A 204 -4.76 13.33 -0.40
N LEU A 205 -5.35 12.67 0.60
CA LEU A 205 -6.70 12.14 0.50
C LEU A 205 -7.74 13.24 0.27
N ASP A 206 -7.68 14.36 0.99
CA ASP A 206 -8.59 15.49 0.79
C ASP A 206 -8.45 16.08 -0.61
N ALA A 207 -7.23 16.22 -1.13
CA ALA A 207 -7.01 16.67 -2.51
C ALA A 207 -7.66 15.71 -3.54
N HIS A 208 -7.58 14.40 -3.30
CA HIS A 208 -8.24 13.40 -4.13
C HIS A 208 -9.78 13.44 -3.99
N LEU A 209 -10.31 13.69 -2.79
CA LEU A 209 -11.75 13.88 -2.57
C LEU A 209 -12.27 15.16 -3.23
N ALA A 210 -11.50 16.25 -3.21
CA ALA A 210 -11.82 17.48 -3.94
C ALA A 210 -11.87 17.24 -5.45
N THR A 211 -11.04 16.33 -5.96
CA THR A 211 -11.05 15.92 -7.37
C THR A 211 -12.28 15.06 -7.69
N LEU A 212 -12.64 14.14 -6.79
CA LEU A 212 -13.86 13.34 -6.88
C LEU A 212 -15.13 14.22 -6.90
N GLU A 213 -15.18 15.26 -6.08
CA GLU A 213 -16.27 16.23 -6.06
C GLU A 213 -16.45 16.90 -7.44
N LYS A 214 -15.36 17.41 -8.04
CA LYS A 214 -15.39 17.99 -9.39
C LYS A 214 -15.85 16.98 -10.44
N TYR A 215 -15.42 15.72 -10.32
CA TYR A 215 -15.87 14.63 -11.19
C TYR A 215 -17.38 14.40 -11.07
N HIS A 216 -17.93 14.37 -9.86
CA HIS A 216 -19.37 14.18 -9.65
C HIS A 216 -20.21 15.38 -10.12
N VAL A 217 -19.74 16.61 -9.91
CA VAL A 217 -20.40 17.81 -10.45
C VAL A 217 -20.46 17.75 -11.98
N ALA A 218 -19.34 17.45 -12.65
CA ALA A 218 -19.30 17.32 -14.11
C ALA A 218 -20.20 16.17 -14.61
N ALA A 219 -20.20 15.03 -13.93
CA ALA A 219 -21.02 13.88 -14.28
C ALA A 219 -22.53 14.18 -14.14
N LYS A 220 -22.95 14.84 -13.04
CA LYS A 220 -24.35 15.25 -12.81
C LYS A 220 -24.80 16.34 -13.77
N GLY A 221 -23.90 17.27 -14.13
CA GLY A 221 -24.16 18.32 -15.12
C GLY A 221 -24.25 17.83 -16.57
N GLY A 222 -24.02 16.53 -16.84
CA GLY A 222 -24.05 15.96 -18.19
C GLY A 222 -22.77 16.20 -19.00
N GLU A 223 -21.73 16.77 -18.42
CA GLU A 223 -20.45 17.09 -19.05
C GLU A 223 -19.53 15.86 -19.12
N LYS A 224 -19.96 14.81 -19.84
CA LYS A 224 -19.26 13.51 -19.90
C LYS A 224 -17.79 13.62 -20.30
N LYS A 225 -17.44 14.53 -21.21
CA LYS A 225 -16.05 14.77 -21.63
C LYS A 225 -15.21 15.37 -20.50
N LEU A 226 -15.76 16.30 -19.73
CA LEU A 226 -15.08 16.89 -18.59
C LEU A 226 -14.86 15.83 -17.50
N ALA A 227 -15.90 15.07 -17.15
CA ALA A 227 -15.82 13.99 -16.18
C ALA A 227 -14.76 12.94 -16.56
N ALA A 228 -14.74 12.50 -17.83
CA ALA A 228 -13.71 11.59 -18.33
C ALA A 228 -12.30 12.19 -18.21
N SER A 229 -12.11 13.47 -18.56
CA SER A 229 -10.81 14.13 -18.45
C SER A 229 -10.33 14.31 -17.00
N ILE A 230 -11.25 14.40 -16.04
CA ILE A 230 -10.92 14.48 -14.61
C ILE A 230 -10.47 13.10 -14.12
N ALA A 231 -11.21 12.05 -14.48
CA ALA A 231 -10.85 10.67 -14.14
C ALA A 231 -9.49 10.29 -14.74
N GLU A 232 -9.25 10.61 -16.01
CA GLU A 232 -7.98 10.36 -16.70
C GLU A 232 -6.80 11.07 -16.00
N ARG A 233 -6.97 12.35 -15.64
CA ARG A 233 -5.96 13.10 -14.86
C ARG A 233 -5.70 12.51 -13.48
N ALA A 234 -6.73 11.90 -12.88
CA ALA A 234 -6.62 11.17 -11.62
C ALA A 234 -6.04 9.74 -11.78
N GLY A 235 -5.72 9.34 -13.02
CA GLY A 235 -5.17 8.02 -13.34
C GLY A 235 -6.17 6.87 -13.18
N ALA A 236 -7.46 7.13 -13.42
CA ALA A 236 -8.54 6.16 -13.25
C ALA A 236 -9.59 6.27 -14.37
N GLU A 237 -10.27 5.16 -14.68
CA GLU A 237 -11.42 5.18 -15.59
C GLU A 237 -12.67 5.73 -14.91
N LYS A 238 -12.80 5.46 -13.61
CA LYS A 238 -13.94 5.85 -12.78
C LYS A 238 -13.46 6.23 -11.39
N LEU A 239 -14.01 7.33 -10.87
CA LEU A 239 -13.80 7.76 -9.50
C LEU A 239 -15.04 7.43 -8.66
N GLU A 240 -14.79 6.86 -7.49
CA GLU A 240 -15.78 6.47 -6.50
C GLU A 240 -15.34 6.89 -5.10
N LEU A 241 -16.32 7.13 -4.22
CA LEU A 241 -16.04 7.48 -2.83
C LEU A 241 -15.37 6.28 -2.11
N PRO A 242 -14.13 6.41 -1.58
CA PRO A 242 -13.43 5.31 -0.95
C PRO A 242 -13.92 5.10 0.49
N ARG A 243 -15.16 4.62 0.65
CA ARG A 243 -15.89 4.53 1.93
C ARG A 243 -15.12 3.79 3.02
N ASP A 244 -14.46 2.71 2.66
CA ASP A 244 -13.73 1.90 3.63
C ASP A 244 -12.45 2.57 4.12
N LEU A 245 -11.73 3.26 3.22
CA LEU A 245 -10.59 4.09 3.61
C LEU A 245 -11.05 5.23 4.53
N LEU A 246 -12.13 5.92 4.17
CA LEU A 246 -12.67 7.01 5.00
C LEU A 246 -13.08 6.51 6.38
N ARG A 247 -13.73 5.34 6.47
CA ARG A 247 -14.07 4.73 7.76
C ARG A 247 -12.81 4.44 8.60
N ALA A 248 -11.74 3.96 7.96
CA ALA A 248 -10.46 3.72 8.61
C ALA A 248 -9.73 5.02 9.00
N CYS A 249 -9.94 6.13 8.28
CA CYS A 249 -9.35 7.44 8.59
C CYS A 249 -10.01 8.15 9.78
N VAL A 250 -11.33 8.03 9.95
CA VAL A 250 -12.10 8.81 10.95
C VAL A 250 -11.54 8.75 12.38
N PRO A 251 -11.11 7.59 12.92
CA PRO A 251 -10.50 7.50 14.24
C PRO A 251 -9.22 8.32 14.41
N HIS A 252 -8.55 8.63 13.29
CA HIS A 252 -7.28 9.35 13.24
C HIS A 252 -7.41 10.83 12.90
N CYS A 253 -8.63 11.29 12.61
CA CYS A 253 -8.88 12.67 12.20
C CYS A 253 -9.10 13.59 13.41
N THR A 254 -8.62 14.83 13.32
CA THR A 254 -9.03 15.92 14.22
C THR A 254 -10.51 16.30 13.99
N ALA A 255 -11.09 17.12 14.89
CA ALA A 255 -12.46 17.61 14.71
C ALA A 255 -12.66 18.37 13.39
N GLU A 256 -11.68 19.18 13.01
CA GLU A 256 -11.68 19.95 11.75
C GLU A 256 -11.59 19.02 10.53
N GLN A 257 -10.69 18.05 10.55
CA GLN A 257 -10.54 17.05 9.49
C GLN A 257 -11.82 16.21 9.29
N ARG A 258 -12.52 15.87 10.38
CA ARG A 258 -13.82 15.19 10.31
C ARG A 258 -14.90 16.06 9.65
N GLU A 259 -14.90 17.37 9.90
CA GLU A 259 -15.80 18.30 9.23
C GLU A 259 -15.52 18.35 7.72
N THR A 260 -14.26 18.49 7.34
CA THR A 260 -13.84 18.49 5.93
C THR A 260 -14.30 17.23 5.21
N ILE A 261 -14.08 16.04 5.79
CA ILE A 261 -14.57 14.78 5.21
C ILE A 261 -16.10 14.80 5.07
N ARG A 262 -16.83 15.26 6.09
CA ARG A 262 -18.30 15.28 6.06
C ARG A 262 -18.83 16.14 4.90
N VAL A 263 -18.28 17.35 4.75
CA VAL A 263 -18.65 18.27 3.67
C VAL A 263 -18.36 17.65 2.30
N ARG A 264 -17.18 17.05 2.11
CA ARG A 264 -16.80 16.35 0.87
C ARG A 264 -17.72 15.18 0.53
N ILE A 265 -18.11 14.39 1.53
CA ILE A 265 -19.04 13.26 1.31
C ILE A 265 -20.41 13.78 0.87
N GLN A 266 -20.91 14.86 1.48
CA GLN A 266 -22.21 15.44 1.15
C GLN A 266 -22.24 16.00 -0.28
N SER A 267 -21.16 16.64 -0.74
CA SER A 267 -21.10 17.15 -2.13
C SER A 267 -20.98 16.05 -3.19
N CYS A 268 -20.56 14.85 -2.78
CA CYS A 268 -20.48 13.67 -3.65
C CYS A 268 -21.79 12.86 -3.76
N GLN A 269 -22.77 13.10 -2.87
CA GLN A 269 -24.11 12.48 -2.92
C GLN A 269 -25.04 13.22 -3.87
#